data_AF-A0A8T4T4J9-F1
#
_entry.id   AF-A0A8T4T4J9-F1
#
_cell.length_a   1.000
_cell.length_b   1.000
_cell.length_c   1.000
_cell.angle_alpha   90.00
_cell.angle_beta   90.00
_cell.angle_gamma   90.00
#
_symmetry.space_group_name_H-M   'P 1'
#
loop_
_entity.id
_entity.type
_entity.pdbx_description
1 polymer ?
#
loop_
_entity_poly.entity_id
_entity_poly.type
_entity_poly.pdbx_seq_one_letter_code
_entity_poly.pdbx_strand_id
1 'polypeptide(L)'
;MQQKYDHVLFISMDTCRADHLGCYGHSRKTTPILSKFCEENIIFEKSFSSSVPTLPSHTTVFTSLYQGVHGAEVTLSAPMPEKLTTIAEVLKRQGHITAAFHSGAQLSEIWNVFKGFDIVNYASTQSIKETAGFYKEFIEANKDKKTFGFVHGLDMHFPHYKPGLFSDELKVDKQRVIDKINDCDHDLTGEGTKTEVCALYDDSIVFFDRHIGTIFDKLKELGIYDKTIIVIFGDHGEEFGERSRMAAHHKNLFDELIRVPFLLRIPGLEPKKIRTNVRLIDIMPTVLAAMGINEQIIMQGENLLPTILGTKSIDLPVFTEYLHRNSYAISIKTSFLQLICERESTFLRKLILRYRSIRKHASKEPSLLRRLAVMTKLLIIKSKSFTEFDTITFCDARSEERNKPRLIVARLGKYERRIVNRLLELISKQMEENKLLQQELTGGVKTTVELRGEMKKSLEELNYL
;
A
#
# COMPACT_ATOMS: atom_id res chain seq x y z
N MET A 1 5.14 30.39 -5.22
CA MET A 1 4.73 30.24 -3.81
C MET A 1 5.99 30.31 -2.96
N GLN A 2 6.10 31.31 -2.08
CA GLN A 2 7.28 31.54 -1.24
C GLN A 2 6.96 31.23 0.22
N GLN A 3 6.11 30.23 0.46
CA GLN A 3 5.81 29.72 1.80
C GLN A 3 6.70 28.49 2.02
N LYS A 4 7.72 28.65 2.87
CA LYS A 4 8.64 27.57 3.22
C LYS A 4 8.03 26.83 4.41
N TYR A 5 7.57 25.61 4.17
CA TYR A 5 7.02 24.76 5.23
C TYR A 5 8.18 24.29 6.11
N ASP A 6 8.13 24.60 7.41
CA ASP A 6 9.20 24.22 8.35
C ASP A 6 8.98 22.80 8.89
N HIS A 7 7.74 22.31 8.86
CA HIS A 7 7.39 21.00 9.44
C HIS A 7 6.78 20.08 8.39
N VAL A 8 7.22 18.83 8.39
CA VAL A 8 6.62 17.73 7.63
C VAL A 8 6.27 16.62 8.62
N LEU A 9 5.04 16.12 8.55
CA LEU A 9 4.56 15.03 9.40
C LEU A 9 3.94 13.94 8.53
N PHE A 10 4.48 12.73 8.62
CA PHE A 10 3.91 11.52 8.04
C PHE A 10 3.24 10.71 9.16
N ILE A 11 1.98 10.32 8.94
CA ILE A 11 1.21 9.47 9.83
C ILE A 11 0.82 8.22 9.04
N SER A 12 1.33 7.06 9.47
CA SER A 12 1.03 5.76 8.87
C SER A 12 -0.07 5.05 9.64
N MET A 13 -1.08 4.56 8.91
CA MET A 13 -2.21 3.79 9.39
C MET A 13 -2.00 2.32 8.99
N ASP A 14 -1.35 1.53 9.85
CA ASP A 14 -1.00 0.13 9.54
C ASP A 14 -2.25 -0.71 9.21
N THR A 15 -2.19 -1.49 8.13
CA THR A 15 -3.29 -2.34 7.59
C THR A 15 -4.63 -1.62 7.35
N CYS A 16 -4.62 -0.29 7.22
CA CYS A 16 -5.84 0.50 7.11
C CYS A 16 -6.50 0.46 5.71
N ARG A 17 -7.75 0.00 5.68
CA ARG A 17 -8.60 -0.03 4.49
C ARG A 17 -9.31 1.28 4.24
N ALA A 18 -9.22 1.80 3.03
CA ALA A 18 -9.89 3.04 2.66
C ALA A 18 -11.42 2.94 2.82
N ASP A 19 -12.02 1.80 2.49
CA ASP A 19 -13.48 1.59 2.53
C ASP A 19 -14.07 1.47 3.95
N HIS A 20 -13.24 1.50 4.98
CA HIS A 20 -13.65 1.56 6.39
C HIS A 20 -13.59 2.97 7.00
N LEU A 21 -13.27 4.01 6.21
CA LEU A 21 -13.21 5.40 6.68
C LEU A 21 -14.47 6.18 6.28
N GLY A 22 -14.98 7.01 7.20
CA GLY A 22 -16.17 7.85 6.95
C GLY A 22 -16.00 8.77 5.74
N CYS A 23 -14.84 9.41 5.59
CA CYS A 23 -14.51 10.28 4.44
C CYS A 23 -14.42 9.55 3.09
N TYR A 24 -14.35 8.22 3.10
CA TYR A 24 -14.40 7.35 1.92
C TYR A 24 -15.77 6.70 1.70
N GLY A 25 -16.76 7.02 2.53
CA GLY A 25 -18.14 6.57 2.39
C GLY A 25 -18.51 5.35 3.25
N HIS A 26 -17.71 5.00 4.26
CA HIS A 26 -18.11 3.96 5.22
C HIS A 26 -19.37 4.37 5.99
N SER A 27 -20.23 3.39 6.27
CA SER A 27 -21.52 3.64 6.92
C SER A 27 -21.40 3.95 8.41
N ARG A 28 -20.38 3.42 9.08
CA ARG A 28 -20.08 3.68 10.48
C ARG A 28 -19.21 4.93 10.60
N LYS A 29 -19.42 5.70 11.67
CA LYS A 29 -18.63 6.91 11.98
C LYS A 29 -17.29 6.53 12.62
N THR A 30 -16.44 5.84 11.87
CA THR A 30 -15.13 5.35 12.34
C THR A 30 -14.10 6.45 12.49
N THR A 31 -14.22 7.53 11.72
CA THR A 31 -13.20 8.60 11.66
C THR A 31 -13.78 10.02 11.70
N PRO A 32 -14.45 10.44 12.77
CA PRO A 32 -14.99 11.81 12.86
C PRO A 32 -13.91 12.90 12.73
N ILE A 33 -12.71 12.72 13.29
CA ILE A 33 -11.64 13.73 13.24
C ILE A 33 -11.02 13.78 11.84
N LEU A 34 -10.70 12.64 11.24
CA LEU A 34 -10.21 12.64 9.85
C LEU A 34 -11.29 13.08 8.86
N SER A 35 -12.57 12.85 9.14
CA SER A 35 -13.65 13.35 8.27
C SER A 35 -13.62 14.88 8.22
N LYS A 36 -13.46 15.54 9.36
CA LYS A 36 -13.25 16.99 9.41
C LYS A 36 -11.94 17.40 8.73
N PHE A 37 -10.85 16.67 8.97
CA PHE A 37 -9.58 16.92 8.27
C PHE A 37 -9.76 16.87 6.74
N CYS A 38 -10.53 15.93 6.21
CA CYS A 38 -10.77 15.79 4.77
C CYS A 38 -11.66 16.90 4.19
N GLU A 39 -12.53 17.52 4.98
CA GLU A 39 -13.33 18.68 4.55
C GLU A 39 -12.46 19.92 4.31
N GLU A 40 -11.34 20.01 5.03
CA GLU A 40 -10.43 21.15 5.02
C GLU A 40 -9.16 20.91 4.18
N ASN A 41 -8.94 19.70 3.65
CA ASN A 41 -7.68 19.31 2.99
C ASN A 41 -7.90 18.44 1.75
N ILE A 42 -6.81 17.88 1.20
CA ILE A 42 -6.85 17.06 -0.01
C ILE A 42 -7.07 15.59 0.37
N ILE A 43 -8.01 14.95 -0.32
CA ILE A 43 -8.29 13.51 -0.20
C ILE A 43 -8.17 12.85 -1.57
N PHE A 44 -7.45 11.72 -1.62
CA PHE A 44 -7.35 10.88 -2.80
C PHE A 44 -8.32 9.69 -2.68
N GLU A 45 -9.39 9.67 -3.47
CA GLU A 45 -10.43 8.61 -3.39
C GLU A 45 -9.92 7.23 -3.81
N LYS A 46 -8.89 7.21 -4.64
CA LYS A 46 -8.32 6.02 -5.28
C LYS A 46 -6.79 6.04 -5.17
N SER A 47 -6.32 5.97 -3.93
CA SER A 47 -4.93 5.71 -3.59
C SER A 47 -4.67 4.22 -3.44
N PHE A 48 -3.50 3.80 -3.90
CA PHE A 48 -3.09 2.41 -3.86
C PHE A 48 -1.67 2.24 -3.32
N SER A 49 -1.50 1.23 -2.48
CA SER A 49 -0.19 0.77 -2.07
C SER A 49 0.59 0.20 -3.25
N SER A 50 1.87 0.54 -3.29
CA SER A 50 2.81 0.11 -4.35
C SER A 50 3.56 -1.16 -3.97
N SER A 51 3.55 -1.53 -2.70
CA SER A 51 4.20 -2.73 -2.18
C SER A 51 3.48 -3.23 -0.94
N VAL A 52 3.40 -4.54 -0.74
CA VAL A 52 2.89 -5.13 0.52
C VAL A 52 3.91 -6.17 1.03
N PRO A 53 3.99 -6.46 2.35
CA PRO A 53 3.28 -5.85 3.48
C PRO A 53 4.03 -4.59 4.02
N THR A 54 3.92 -4.31 5.32
CA THR A 54 4.41 -3.11 6.03
C THR A 54 5.82 -2.67 5.64
N LEU A 55 6.85 -3.52 5.75
CA LEU A 55 8.23 -3.10 5.47
C LEU A 55 8.40 -2.62 4.01
N PRO A 56 8.08 -3.42 2.98
CA PRO A 56 8.15 -2.97 1.59
C PRO A 56 7.36 -1.70 1.29
N SER A 57 6.14 -1.57 1.84
CA SER A 57 5.30 -0.38 1.62
C SER A 57 5.97 0.89 2.14
N HIS A 58 6.47 0.86 3.39
CA HIS A 58 7.14 1.99 3.99
C HIS A 58 8.46 2.32 3.28
N THR A 59 9.24 1.30 2.89
CA THR A 59 10.44 1.53 2.07
C THR A 59 10.09 2.21 0.75
N THR A 60 9.01 1.80 0.08
CA THR A 60 8.54 2.46 -1.13
C THR A 60 8.16 3.93 -0.88
N VAL A 61 7.43 4.23 0.20
CA VAL A 61 7.06 5.61 0.57
C VAL A 61 8.29 6.47 0.85
N PHE A 62 9.29 5.93 1.55
CA PHE A 62 10.49 6.70 1.92
C PHE A 62 11.50 6.87 0.81
N THR A 63 11.49 6.00 -0.22
CA THR A 63 12.48 6.03 -1.31
C THR A 63 11.90 6.46 -2.66
N SER A 64 10.58 6.41 -2.84
CA SER A 64 9.93 6.54 -4.15
C SER A 64 10.38 5.48 -5.15
N LEU A 65 10.73 4.27 -4.69
CA LEU A 65 11.15 3.15 -5.51
C LEU A 65 10.23 1.95 -5.29
N TYR A 66 10.03 1.10 -6.29
CA TYR A 66 9.27 -0.14 -6.11
C TYR A 66 10.07 -1.21 -5.35
N GLN A 67 9.38 -2.22 -4.80
CA GLN A 67 10.00 -3.31 -4.06
C GLN A 67 11.06 -4.05 -4.87
N GLY A 68 10.84 -4.27 -6.18
CA GLY A 68 11.83 -4.86 -7.06
C GLY A 68 13.14 -4.06 -7.15
N VAL A 69 13.14 -2.76 -6.85
CA VAL A 69 14.34 -1.91 -6.85
C VAL A 69 14.96 -1.82 -5.46
N HIS A 70 14.17 -1.48 -4.44
CA HIS A 70 14.72 -1.25 -3.10
C HIS A 70 15.02 -2.53 -2.32
N GLY A 71 14.52 -3.69 -2.77
CA GLY A 71 14.90 -5.02 -2.26
C GLY A 71 14.39 -5.39 -0.88
N ALA A 72 13.76 -4.47 -0.14
CA ALA A 72 13.18 -4.74 1.17
C ALA A 72 12.27 -5.99 1.18
N GLU A 73 12.65 -6.98 1.99
CA GLU A 73 11.95 -8.25 2.19
C GLU A 73 12.26 -8.78 3.60
N VAL A 74 11.22 -9.04 4.41
CA VAL A 74 11.32 -9.39 5.85
C VAL A 74 12.08 -10.71 6.10
N THR A 75 12.23 -11.58 5.10
CA THR A 75 12.73 -12.96 5.30
C THR A 75 14.19 -13.18 4.95
N LEU A 76 14.86 -12.19 4.35
CA LEU A 76 16.18 -12.40 3.76
C LEU A 76 17.33 -11.79 4.54
N SER A 77 17.06 -11.19 5.71
CA SER A 77 18.08 -10.49 6.51
C SER A 77 18.92 -9.51 5.67
N ALA A 78 18.32 -8.96 4.60
CA ALA A 78 18.97 -8.04 3.69
C ALA A 78 18.39 -6.64 3.98
N PRO A 79 19.11 -5.80 4.74
CA PRO A 79 18.71 -4.41 4.92
C PRO A 79 18.61 -3.70 3.56
N MET A 80 17.77 -2.66 3.50
CA MET A 80 17.72 -1.76 2.36
C MET A 80 19.15 -1.26 2.03
N PRO A 81 19.58 -1.27 0.75
CA PRO A 81 20.93 -0.87 0.37
C PRO A 81 21.27 0.58 0.76
N GLU A 82 22.49 0.78 1.30
CA GLU A 82 22.98 2.10 1.75
C GLU A 82 23.01 3.18 0.67
N LYS A 83 23.08 2.80 -0.61
CA LYS A 83 23.11 3.75 -1.73
C LYS A 83 21.76 4.38 -2.01
N LEU A 84 20.66 3.81 -1.52
CA LEU A 84 19.33 4.35 -1.75
C LEU A 84 19.11 5.60 -0.91
N THR A 85 18.61 6.66 -1.54
CA THR A 85 18.31 7.92 -0.86
C THR A 85 16.89 7.89 -0.32
N THR A 86 16.70 8.19 0.96
CA THR A 86 15.36 8.35 1.54
C THR A 86 14.95 9.82 1.62
N ILE A 87 13.64 10.07 1.73
CA ILE A 87 13.10 11.40 2.02
C ILE A 87 13.65 11.97 3.34
N ALA A 88 13.91 11.13 4.35
CA ALA A 88 14.52 11.57 5.61
C ALA A 88 15.91 12.15 5.37
N GLU A 89 16.76 11.48 4.57
CA GLU A 89 18.08 11.99 4.21
C GLU A 89 18.00 13.32 3.44
N VAL A 90 17.05 13.44 2.50
CA VAL A 90 16.82 14.69 1.77
C VAL A 90 16.45 15.81 2.73
N LEU A 91 15.45 15.60 3.59
CA LEU A 91 14.98 16.63 4.52
C LEU A 91 16.04 16.99 5.57
N LYS A 92 16.84 16.01 6.01
CA LYS A 92 18.00 16.24 6.87
C LYS A 92 19.04 17.15 6.21
N ARG A 93 19.37 16.93 4.92
CA ARG A 93 20.23 17.86 4.15
C ARG A 93 19.65 19.27 4.03
N GLN A 94 18.32 19.40 4.05
CA GLN A 94 17.61 20.69 4.07
C GLN A 94 17.52 21.33 5.47
N GLY A 95 18.17 20.72 6.47
CA GLY A 95 18.28 21.21 7.84
C GLY A 95 17.11 20.82 8.75
N HIS A 96 16.31 19.81 8.38
CA HIS A 96 15.28 19.28 9.27
C HIS A 96 15.90 18.36 10.31
N ILE A 97 15.42 18.45 11.54
CA ILE A 97 15.60 17.37 12.52
C ILE A 97 14.59 16.29 12.17
N THR A 98 15.07 15.07 11.99
CA THR A 98 14.28 13.95 11.49
C THR A 98 14.01 12.94 12.61
N ALA A 99 12.74 12.62 12.87
CA ALA A 99 12.37 11.70 13.94
C ALA A 99 11.31 10.69 13.50
N ALA A 100 11.51 9.42 13.86
CA ALA A 100 10.58 8.31 13.62
C ALA A 100 10.09 7.73 14.95
N PHE A 101 8.78 7.73 15.15
CA PHE A 101 8.08 7.17 16.30
C PHE A 101 7.23 6.00 15.79
N HIS A 102 7.65 4.77 16.08
CA HIS A 102 7.11 3.60 15.40
C HIS A 102 6.87 2.43 16.35
N SER A 103 6.25 1.39 15.81
CA SER A 103 6.06 0.09 16.45
C SER A 103 6.11 -1.02 15.40
N GLY A 104 6.07 -2.27 15.83
CA GLY A 104 6.03 -3.43 14.95
C GLY A 104 7.39 -3.93 14.49
N ALA A 105 7.52 -5.25 14.37
CA ALA A 105 8.80 -5.90 14.07
C ALA A 105 9.29 -5.67 12.63
N GLN A 106 8.38 -5.39 11.69
CA GLN A 106 8.73 -5.10 10.29
C GLN A 106 9.39 -3.73 10.13
N LEU A 107 9.09 -2.77 11.02
CA LEU A 107 9.75 -1.48 11.06
C LEU A 107 10.85 -1.49 12.12
N SER A 108 11.90 -2.24 11.86
CA SER A 108 13.09 -2.35 12.72
C SER A 108 14.31 -1.77 12.01
N GLU A 109 15.24 -1.19 12.78
CA GLU A 109 16.50 -0.64 12.28
C GLU A 109 17.34 -1.67 11.52
N ILE A 110 17.18 -2.98 11.82
CA ILE A 110 17.88 -4.06 11.11
C ILE A 110 17.58 -4.08 9.61
N TRP A 111 16.47 -3.47 9.17
CA TRP A 111 16.06 -3.40 7.77
C TRP A 111 16.54 -2.12 7.08
N ASN A 112 17.24 -1.23 7.81
CA ASN A 112 17.69 0.08 7.34
C ASN A 112 16.55 1.00 6.84
N VAL A 113 15.30 0.71 7.22
CA VAL A 113 14.12 1.48 6.79
C VAL A 113 14.11 2.91 7.36
N PHE A 114 14.77 3.13 8.49
CA PHE A 114 14.91 4.44 9.14
C PHE A 114 16.18 5.20 8.72
N LYS A 115 16.81 4.81 7.62
CA LYS A 115 17.95 5.55 7.06
C LYS A 115 17.60 7.03 6.89
N GLY A 116 18.42 7.89 7.49
CA GLY A 116 18.27 9.34 7.45
C GLY A 116 17.54 9.97 8.62
N PHE A 117 16.90 9.18 9.50
CA PHE A 117 16.31 9.69 10.74
C PHE A 117 17.38 9.92 11.82
N ASP A 118 17.31 11.05 12.54
CA ASP A 118 18.20 11.39 13.66
C ASP A 118 17.76 10.71 14.96
N ILE A 119 16.44 10.56 15.12
CA ILE A 119 15.80 10.01 16.31
C ILE A 119 14.89 8.86 15.86
N VAL A 120 15.03 7.69 16.49
CA VAL A 120 14.17 6.53 16.25
C VAL A 120 13.71 6.01 17.61
N ASN A 121 12.40 6.03 17.84
CA ASN A 121 11.79 5.61 19.10
C ASN A 121 10.78 4.49 18.83
N TYR A 122 10.99 3.35 19.49
CA TYR A 122 10.09 2.22 19.47
C TYR A 122 9.04 2.33 20.59
N ALA A 123 7.76 2.28 20.23
CA ALA A 123 6.63 2.21 21.15
C ALA A 123 6.37 0.76 21.56
N SER A 124 6.64 0.47 22.84
CA SER A 124 6.49 -0.86 23.44
C SER A 124 5.05 -1.35 23.50
N THR A 125 4.08 -0.44 23.59
CA THR A 125 2.65 -0.73 23.59
C THR A 125 2.09 -1.01 22.19
N GLN A 126 2.92 -0.84 21.16
CA GLN A 126 2.56 -0.98 19.75
C GLN A 126 1.38 -0.10 19.29
N SER A 127 1.15 1.01 19.99
CA SER A 127 -0.03 1.86 19.81
C SER A 127 0.33 3.27 19.37
N ILE A 128 -0.51 3.81 18.49
CA ILE A 128 -0.50 5.22 18.07
C ILE A 128 -0.60 6.18 19.25
N LYS A 129 -1.20 5.77 20.37
CA LYS A 129 -1.26 6.59 21.58
C LYS A 129 0.13 6.94 22.10
N GLU A 130 1.03 5.97 22.14
CA GLU A 130 2.40 6.14 22.63
C GLU A 130 3.25 6.91 21.61
N THR A 131 3.19 6.54 20.32
CA THR A 131 3.96 7.24 19.28
C THR A 131 3.47 8.67 19.03
N ALA A 132 2.17 8.95 19.17
CA ALA A 132 1.65 10.31 19.21
C ALA A 132 2.15 11.09 20.43
N GLY A 133 2.33 10.42 21.58
CA GLY A 133 2.97 11.00 22.77
C GLY A 133 4.39 11.47 22.48
N PHE A 134 5.24 10.56 21.98
CA PHE A 134 6.61 10.88 21.61
C PHE A 134 6.71 12.00 20.55
N TYR A 135 5.83 11.98 19.53
CA TYR A 135 5.80 13.04 18.54
C TYR A 135 5.47 14.41 19.15
N LYS A 136 4.51 14.47 20.08
CA LYS A 136 4.12 15.72 20.73
C LYS A 136 5.25 16.30 21.58
N GLU A 137 5.99 15.46 22.31
CA GLU A 137 7.19 15.88 23.05
C GLU A 137 8.28 16.40 22.10
N PHE A 138 8.53 15.68 21.01
CA PHE A 138 9.51 16.06 20.00
C PHE A 138 9.19 17.39 19.33
N ILE A 139 7.94 17.59 18.89
CA ILE A 139 7.55 18.80 18.17
C ILE A 139 7.49 20.00 19.11
N GLU A 140 7.11 19.82 20.38
CA GLU A 140 7.16 20.89 21.39
C GLU A 140 8.59 21.37 21.64
N ALA A 141 9.54 20.45 21.77
CA ALA A 141 10.96 20.79 21.94
C ALA A 141 11.61 21.42 20.70
N ASN A 142 11.01 21.25 19.52
CA ASN A 142 11.60 21.66 18.24
C ASN A 142 10.69 22.55 17.39
N LYS A 143 9.66 23.18 17.98
CA LYS A 143 8.66 24.00 17.27
C LYS A 143 9.24 25.16 16.46
N ASP A 144 10.39 25.70 16.89
CA ASP A 144 11.06 26.84 16.24
C ASP A 144 12.15 26.39 15.25
N LYS A 145 12.28 25.08 15.02
CA LYS A 145 13.21 24.47 14.07
C LYS A 145 12.44 23.78 12.95
N LYS A 146 13.16 23.42 11.88
CA LYS A 146 12.59 22.56 10.85
C LYS A 146 12.54 21.11 11.33
N THR A 147 11.44 20.41 11.09
CA THR A 147 11.25 19.04 11.57
C THR A 147 10.61 18.14 10.52
N PHE A 148 11.07 16.90 10.44
CA PHE A 148 10.37 15.82 9.76
C PHE A 148 10.02 14.73 10.78
N GLY A 149 8.73 14.51 11.02
CA GLY A 149 8.24 13.47 11.90
C GLY A 149 7.57 12.34 11.12
N PHE A 150 7.85 11.10 11.49
CA PHE A 150 7.10 9.91 11.09
C PHE A 150 6.46 9.28 12.33
N VAL A 151 5.15 9.04 12.28
CA VAL A 151 4.37 8.45 13.37
C VAL A 151 3.62 7.23 12.85
N HIS A 152 3.76 6.11 13.54
CA HIS A 152 3.16 4.84 13.16
C HIS A 152 2.69 4.08 14.40
N GLY A 153 1.60 3.31 14.27
CA GLY A 153 1.04 2.45 15.32
C GLY A 153 0.35 1.24 14.70
N LEU A 154 0.32 0.11 15.42
CA LEU A 154 -0.26 -1.16 14.97
C LEU A 154 -1.72 -1.35 15.43
N ASP A 155 -2.44 -0.28 15.75
CA ASP A 155 -3.76 -0.39 16.39
C ASP A 155 -4.81 -1.10 15.52
N MET A 156 -4.70 -0.95 14.19
CA MET A 156 -5.55 -1.61 13.20
C MET A 156 -4.97 -2.94 12.71
N HIS A 157 -3.71 -3.27 13.02
CA HIS A 157 -3.13 -4.58 12.73
C HIS A 157 -3.85 -5.66 13.55
N PHE A 158 -3.87 -6.88 13.04
CA PHE A 158 -4.39 -8.03 13.76
C PHE A 158 -3.47 -8.41 14.95
N PRO A 159 -3.97 -8.82 16.14
CA PRO A 159 -5.36 -8.93 16.56
C PRO A 159 -6.04 -7.58 16.84
N HIS A 160 -7.30 -7.43 16.44
CA HIS A 160 -8.09 -6.24 16.74
C HIS A 160 -8.78 -6.40 18.10
N TYR A 161 -8.29 -5.68 19.11
CA TYR A 161 -8.78 -5.80 20.49
C TYR A 161 -9.13 -4.47 21.15
N LYS A 162 -9.08 -3.35 20.41
CA LYS A 162 -9.36 -2.04 21.00
C LYS A 162 -10.82 -1.98 21.46
N PRO A 163 -11.10 -1.42 22.65
CA PRO A 163 -12.47 -1.22 23.11
C PRO A 163 -13.15 -0.16 22.24
N GLY A 164 -14.43 -0.37 21.93
CA GLY A 164 -15.19 0.61 21.18
C GLY A 164 -16.65 0.24 20.98
N LEU A 165 -17.38 1.22 20.45
CA LEU A 165 -18.84 1.22 20.38
C LEU A 165 -19.38 0.05 19.56
N PHE A 166 -18.74 -0.28 18.43
CA PHE A 166 -19.32 -1.21 17.46
C PHE A 166 -19.26 -2.66 17.95
N SER A 167 -18.14 -3.05 18.56
CA SER A 167 -18.00 -4.38 19.16
C SER A 167 -18.87 -4.54 20.41
N ASP A 168 -19.03 -3.49 21.20
CA ASP A 168 -19.88 -3.50 22.39
C ASP A 168 -21.39 -3.58 22.02
N GLU A 169 -21.84 -2.83 21.00
CA GLU A 169 -23.22 -2.91 20.47
C GLU A 169 -23.59 -4.31 19.98
N LEU A 170 -22.65 -4.98 19.33
CA LEU A 170 -22.81 -6.36 18.85
C LEU A 170 -22.57 -7.41 19.94
N LYS A 171 -22.17 -7.00 21.16
CA LYS A 171 -21.81 -7.89 22.27
C LYS A 171 -20.76 -8.93 21.85
N VAL A 172 -19.75 -8.48 21.10
CA VAL A 172 -18.68 -9.35 20.59
C VAL A 172 -17.86 -9.89 21.75
N ASP A 173 -17.76 -11.22 21.83
CA ASP A 173 -16.77 -11.89 22.67
C ASP A 173 -15.39 -11.75 22.00
N LYS A 174 -14.63 -10.75 22.48
CA LYS A 174 -13.34 -10.36 21.88
C LYS A 174 -12.33 -11.50 21.96
N GLN A 175 -12.26 -12.20 23.11
CA GLN A 175 -11.32 -13.29 23.29
C GLN A 175 -11.62 -14.43 22.31
N ARG A 176 -12.90 -14.80 22.18
CA ARG A 176 -13.32 -15.81 21.20
C ARG A 176 -12.95 -15.42 19.77
N VAL A 177 -13.14 -14.16 19.37
CA VAL A 177 -12.80 -13.69 18.01
C VAL A 177 -11.29 -13.69 17.79
N ILE A 178 -10.52 -13.21 18.76
CA ILE A 178 -9.05 -13.18 18.74
C ILE A 178 -8.50 -14.61 18.64
N ASP A 179 -8.94 -15.52 19.50
CA ASP A 179 -8.50 -16.92 19.50
C ASP A 179 -8.76 -17.61 18.15
N LYS A 180 -9.84 -17.23 17.45
CA LYS A 180 -10.19 -17.79 16.14
C LYS A 180 -9.38 -17.22 14.98
N ILE A 181 -8.79 -16.03 15.12
CA ILE A 181 -8.10 -15.34 14.02
C ILE A 181 -6.60 -15.24 14.29
N ASN A 182 -6.14 -15.65 15.48
CA ASN A 182 -4.75 -15.56 15.92
C ASN A 182 -3.73 -16.30 15.06
N ASP A 183 -4.18 -17.20 14.19
CA ASP A 183 -3.36 -17.76 13.12
C ASP A 183 -3.81 -17.19 11.76
N CYS A 184 -2.86 -16.60 11.03
CA CYS A 184 -3.06 -15.87 9.79
C CYS A 184 -3.40 -16.82 8.61
N ASP A 185 -4.39 -17.69 8.75
CA ASP A 185 -4.89 -18.58 7.69
C ASP A 185 -6.23 -19.26 8.13
N HIS A 186 -7.04 -18.64 9.00
CA HIS A 186 -8.27 -19.28 9.52
C HIS A 186 -9.54 -18.97 8.72
N ASP A 187 -10.38 -20.00 8.57
CA ASP A 187 -11.70 -19.95 7.91
C ASP A 187 -12.71 -19.18 8.77
N LEU A 188 -13.21 -18.05 8.26
CA LEU A 188 -14.25 -17.21 8.86
C LEU A 188 -15.67 -17.77 8.65
N THR A 189 -15.83 -19.03 8.23
CA THR A 189 -17.15 -19.69 8.19
C THR A 189 -17.56 -20.18 9.58
N GLY A 190 -18.71 -19.69 10.06
CA GLY A 190 -19.27 -20.03 11.37
C GLY A 190 -19.25 -18.84 12.35
N GLU A 191 -19.15 -19.14 13.65
CA GLU A 191 -19.10 -18.15 14.73
C GLU A 191 -17.75 -17.41 14.74
N GLY A 192 -17.71 -16.08 14.91
CA GLY A 192 -16.54 -15.25 14.57
C GLY A 192 -16.74 -14.58 13.21
N THR A 193 -17.94 -14.04 13.00
CA THR A 193 -18.40 -13.62 11.67
C THR A 193 -17.59 -12.42 11.18
N LYS A 194 -17.47 -12.26 9.86
CA LYS A 194 -16.92 -11.04 9.22
C LYS A 194 -17.43 -9.75 9.91
N THR A 195 -18.70 -9.72 10.31
CA THR A 195 -19.31 -8.60 11.01
C THR A 195 -18.67 -8.29 12.36
N GLU A 196 -18.33 -9.29 13.16
CA GLU A 196 -17.66 -9.13 14.46
C GLU A 196 -16.22 -8.64 14.28
N VAL A 197 -15.49 -9.22 13.31
CA VAL A 197 -14.12 -8.80 12.97
C VAL A 197 -14.10 -7.35 12.50
N CYS A 198 -14.98 -6.99 11.56
CA CYS A 198 -15.09 -5.62 11.08
C CYS A 198 -15.51 -4.65 12.20
N ALA A 199 -16.29 -5.07 13.19
CA ALA A 199 -16.63 -4.20 14.33
C ALA A 199 -15.43 -3.92 15.23
N LEU A 200 -14.63 -4.94 15.54
CA LEU A 200 -13.37 -4.75 16.29
C LEU A 200 -12.37 -3.90 15.51
N TYR A 201 -12.27 -4.12 14.21
CA TYR A 201 -11.42 -3.31 13.32
C TYR A 201 -11.89 -1.85 13.24
N ASP A 202 -13.19 -1.62 13.09
CA ASP A 202 -13.78 -0.28 13.09
C ASP A 202 -13.55 0.45 14.43
N ASP A 203 -13.58 -0.28 15.56
CA ASP A 203 -13.23 0.27 16.88
C ASP A 203 -11.76 0.65 17.00
N SER A 204 -10.85 -0.15 16.42
CA SER A 204 -9.43 0.20 16.30
C SER A 204 -9.22 1.48 15.49
N ILE A 205 -9.97 1.67 14.40
CA ILE A 205 -9.92 2.91 13.61
C ILE A 205 -10.39 4.12 14.44
N VAL A 206 -11.48 3.98 15.22
CA VAL A 206 -11.96 5.05 16.12
C VAL A 206 -10.91 5.40 17.17
N PHE A 207 -10.26 4.39 17.75
CA PHE A 207 -9.17 4.59 18.69
C PHE A 207 -8.02 5.40 18.05
N PHE A 208 -7.62 5.02 16.84
CA PHE A 208 -6.57 5.71 16.10
C PHE A 208 -6.95 7.16 15.77
N ASP A 209 -8.16 7.38 15.24
CA ASP A 209 -8.70 8.70 14.87
C ASP A 209 -8.68 9.69 16.05
N ARG A 210 -9.00 9.22 17.26
CA ARG A 210 -8.93 10.04 18.48
C ARG A 210 -7.51 10.48 18.83
N HIS A 211 -6.54 9.58 18.70
CA HIS A 211 -5.16 9.85 19.11
C HIS A 211 -4.42 10.76 18.14
N ILE A 212 -4.65 10.63 16.84
CA ILE A 212 -4.13 11.58 15.85
C ILE A 212 -4.77 12.97 16.02
N GLY A 213 -6.02 13.06 16.50
CA GLY A 213 -6.62 14.34 16.89
C GLY A 213 -5.77 15.10 17.90
N THR A 214 -5.19 14.39 18.88
CA THR A 214 -4.31 15.03 19.88
C THR A 214 -3.02 15.59 19.28
N ILE A 215 -2.56 15.04 18.15
CA ILE A 215 -1.43 15.60 17.40
C ILE A 215 -1.84 16.91 16.74
N PHE A 216 -3.00 16.93 16.07
CA PHE A 216 -3.52 18.14 15.44
C PHE A 216 -3.76 19.26 16.46
N ASP A 217 -4.31 18.92 17.62
CA ASP A 217 -4.52 19.87 18.71
C ASP A 217 -3.19 20.44 19.22
N LYS A 218 -2.16 19.61 19.40
CA LYS A 218 -0.84 20.09 19.80
C LYS A 218 -0.19 21.00 18.75
N LEU A 219 -0.29 20.65 17.46
CA LEU A 219 0.21 21.52 16.38
C LEU A 219 -0.50 22.88 16.34
N LYS A 220 -1.80 22.92 16.65
CA LYS A 220 -2.60 24.16 16.74
C LYS A 220 -2.24 24.97 17.98
N GLU A 221 -2.12 24.30 19.14
CA GLU A 221 -1.67 24.90 20.41
C GLU A 221 -0.31 25.58 20.26
N LEU A 222 0.62 24.94 19.55
CA LEU A 222 1.96 25.47 19.28
C LEU A 222 1.99 26.54 18.17
N GLY A 223 0.86 26.82 17.50
CA GLY A 223 0.78 27.81 16.42
C GLY A 223 1.53 27.44 15.14
N ILE A 224 1.81 26.15 14.92
CA ILE A 224 2.60 25.66 13.79
C ILE A 224 1.79 24.82 12.79
N TYR A 225 0.50 24.55 13.06
CA TYR A 225 -0.38 23.77 12.17
C TYR A 225 -0.44 24.33 10.72
N ASP A 226 -0.37 25.65 10.55
CA ASP A 226 -0.36 26.33 9.25
C ASP A 226 1.02 26.44 8.60
N LYS A 227 2.04 25.84 9.24
CA LYS A 227 3.41 25.67 8.74
C LYS A 227 3.76 24.20 8.52
N THR A 228 2.81 23.28 8.72
CA THR A 228 3.03 21.83 8.65
C THR A 228 2.39 21.22 7.41
N ILE A 229 3.19 20.54 6.58
CA ILE A 229 2.68 19.55 5.63
C ILE A 229 2.34 18.28 6.41
N ILE A 230 1.10 17.80 6.29
CA ILE A 230 0.66 16.56 6.95
C ILE A 230 0.26 15.55 5.88
N VAL A 231 0.91 14.38 5.90
CA VAL A 231 0.64 13.24 5.03
C VAL A 231 0.09 12.11 5.89
N ILE A 232 -1.10 11.62 5.58
CA ILE A 232 -1.73 10.50 6.30
C ILE A 232 -2.01 9.42 5.27
N PHE A 233 -1.50 8.22 5.47
CA PHE A 233 -1.67 7.12 4.52
C PHE A 233 -1.81 5.78 5.23
N GLY A 234 -2.56 4.85 4.62
CA GLY A 234 -2.46 3.43 4.97
C GLY A 234 -1.35 2.80 4.15
N ASP A 235 -0.53 1.96 4.75
CA ASP A 235 0.58 1.27 4.08
C ASP A 235 0.09 0.09 3.23
N HIS A 236 -0.89 -0.65 3.73
CA HIS A 236 -1.71 -1.63 3.04
C HIS A 236 -3.05 -1.81 3.78
N GLY A 237 -3.92 -2.68 3.30
CA GLY A 237 -5.21 -3.02 3.91
C GLY A 237 -5.19 -4.37 4.63
N GLU A 238 -6.37 -4.98 4.77
CA GLU A 238 -6.59 -6.26 5.46
C GLU A 238 -7.78 -7.00 4.82
N GLU A 239 -7.62 -8.27 4.46
CA GLU A 239 -8.76 -9.08 4.01
C GLU A 239 -9.51 -9.67 5.22
N PHE A 240 -10.83 -9.59 5.18
CA PHE A 240 -11.75 -10.13 6.20
C PHE A 240 -12.55 -11.32 5.61
N GLY A 241 -11.87 -12.20 4.87
CA GLY A 241 -12.44 -13.41 4.28
C GLY A 241 -13.31 -13.19 3.05
N GLU A 242 -13.24 -12.02 2.39
CA GLU A 242 -13.98 -11.74 1.15
C GLU A 242 -13.74 -12.75 0.03
N ARG A 243 -12.55 -13.36 -0.02
CA ARG A 243 -12.07 -14.09 -1.22
C ARG A 243 -11.68 -15.54 -0.98
N SER A 244 -11.10 -15.84 0.16
CA SER A 244 -10.59 -17.17 0.52
C SER A 244 -11.33 -17.78 1.71
N ARG A 245 -12.38 -17.10 2.23
CA ARG A 245 -12.91 -17.28 3.60
C ARG A 245 -11.88 -17.03 4.70
N MET A 246 -10.63 -16.71 4.37
CA MET A 246 -9.54 -16.53 5.32
C MET A 246 -9.26 -15.04 5.51
N ALA A 247 -9.02 -14.62 6.75
CA ALA A 247 -8.45 -13.31 7.02
C ALA A 247 -6.95 -13.32 6.63
N ALA A 248 -6.49 -12.31 5.90
CA ALA A 248 -5.09 -12.25 5.44
C ALA A 248 -4.64 -10.82 5.12
N HIS A 249 -3.45 -10.45 5.60
CA HIS A 249 -2.81 -9.15 5.33
C HIS A 249 -1.64 -9.22 4.32
N HIS A 250 -1.25 -10.40 3.83
CA HIS A 250 0.09 -10.54 3.21
C HIS A 250 0.24 -11.48 2.01
N LYS A 251 -0.81 -11.83 1.24
CA LYS A 251 -0.63 -12.78 0.12
C LYS A 251 -1.28 -12.38 -1.22
N ASN A 252 -2.09 -11.31 -1.24
CA ASN A 252 -2.92 -11.00 -2.40
C ASN A 252 -2.78 -9.51 -2.77
N LEU A 253 -3.10 -9.16 -4.02
CA LEU A 253 -3.01 -7.76 -4.51
C LEU A 253 -4.39 -7.21 -4.88
N PHE A 254 -5.44 -7.65 -4.19
CA PHE A 254 -6.79 -7.14 -4.38
C PHE A 254 -7.00 -5.81 -3.67
N ASP A 255 -8.08 -5.10 -4.03
CA ASP A 255 -8.36 -3.76 -3.50
C ASP A 255 -8.50 -3.75 -1.97
N GLU A 256 -8.95 -4.85 -1.36
CA GLU A 256 -9.02 -5.01 0.10
C GLU A 256 -7.63 -4.86 0.76
N LEU A 257 -6.56 -5.25 0.06
CA LEU A 257 -5.18 -5.12 0.52
C LEU A 257 -4.45 -3.89 -0.01
N ILE A 258 -4.74 -3.45 -1.24
CA ILE A 258 -3.93 -2.41 -1.88
C ILE A 258 -4.63 -1.06 -1.93
N ARG A 259 -5.95 -0.96 -1.73
CA ARG A 259 -6.66 0.33 -1.73
C ARG A 259 -6.69 0.92 -0.32
N VAL A 260 -5.81 1.88 -0.10
CA VAL A 260 -5.49 2.47 1.21
C VAL A 260 -5.92 3.93 1.26
N PRO A 261 -6.17 4.51 2.45
CA PRO A 261 -6.39 5.95 2.56
C PRO A 261 -5.13 6.72 2.19
N PHE A 262 -5.30 7.91 1.61
CA PHE A 262 -4.26 8.90 1.41
C PHE A 262 -4.87 10.29 1.50
N LEU A 263 -4.50 11.01 2.56
CA LEU A 263 -4.93 12.35 2.89
C LEU A 263 -3.70 13.26 2.95
N LEU A 264 -3.86 14.49 2.47
CA LEU A 264 -2.75 15.43 2.33
C LEU A 264 -3.18 16.83 2.72
N ARG A 265 -2.48 17.41 3.68
CA ARG A 265 -2.49 18.83 3.98
C ARG A 265 -1.23 19.48 3.45
N ILE A 266 -1.41 20.49 2.61
CA ILE A 266 -0.36 21.46 2.28
C ILE A 266 -0.95 22.83 2.63
N PRO A 267 -0.38 23.57 3.60
CA PRO A 267 -0.89 24.89 3.96
C PRO A 267 -1.00 25.82 2.74
N GLY A 268 -2.13 26.52 2.62
CA GLY A 268 -2.43 27.42 1.50
C GLY A 268 -3.02 26.74 0.25
N LEU A 269 -3.19 25.41 0.24
CA LEU A 269 -3.98 24.74 -0.81
C LEU A 269 -5.43 24.55 -0.38
N GLU A 270 -6.34 24.79 -1.31
CA GLU A 270 -7.77 24.58 -1.10
C GLU A 270 -8.15 23.10 -0.95
N PRO A 271 -9.19 22.78 -0.16
CA PRO A 271 -9.69 21.42 -0.02
C PRO A 271 -10.08 20.84 -1.39
N LYS A 272 -9.69 19.59 -1.64
CA LYS A 272 -9.97 18.95 -2.93
C LYS A 272 -10.06 17.44 -2.87
N LYS A 273 -11.06 16.90 -3.55
CA LYS A 273 -11.23 15.46 -3.73
C LYS A 273 -10.69 15.02 -5.09
N ILE A 274 -9.59 14.27 -5.08
CA ILE A 274 -8.96 13.73 -6.29
C ILE A 274 -9.50 12.32 -6.56
N ARG A 275 -10.08 12.14 -7.75
CA ARG A 275 -10.81 10.91 -8.14
C ARG A 275 -10.04 9.98 -9.08
N THR A 276 -8.86 10.42 -9.55
CA THR A 276 -7.97 9.61 -10.40
C THR A 276 -7.18 8.62 -9.55
N ASN A 277 -6.64 7.59 -10.20
CA ASN A 277 -5.75 6.65 -9.51
C ASN A 277 -4.41 7.33 -9.17
N VAL A 278 -3.99 7.20 -7.92
CA VAL A 278 -2.67 7.63 -7.41
C VAL A 278 -2.03 6.51 -6.61
N ARG A 279 -0.71 6.59 -6.37
CA ARG A 279 0.06 5.53 -5.74
C ARG A 279 0.84 6.07 -4.54
N LEU A 280 1.10 5.25 -3.52
CA LEU A 280 1.91 5.68 -2.37
C LEU A 280 3.36 6.04 -2.74
N ILE A 281 3.92 5.43 -3.79
CA ILE A 281 5.23 5.80 -4.34
C ILE A 281 5.30 7.28 -4.76
N ASP A 282 4.15 7.91 -5.04
CA ASP A 282 4.05 9.30 -5.46
C ASP A 282 4.15 10.31 -4.28
N ILE A 283 4.18 9.83 -3.02
CA ILE A 283 4.21 10.69 -1.81
C ILE A 283 5.49 11.51 -1.76
N MET A 284 6.67 10.87 -1.77
CA MET A 284 7.95 11.55 -1.67
C MET A 284 8.15 12.64 -2.74
N PRO A 285 7.99 12.37 -4.05
CA PRO A 285 8.17 13.41 -5.07
C PRO A 285 7.16 14.56 -4.92
N THR A 286 5.94 14.28 -4.47
CA THR A 286 4.93 15.32 -4.21
C THR A 286 5.32 16.22 -3.05
N VAL A 287 5.79 15.64 -1.93
CA VAL A 287 6.22 16.39 -0.75
C VAL A 287 7.45 17.24 -1.04
N LEU A 288 8.47 16.66 -1.68
CA LEU A 288 9.67 17.40 -2.07
C LEU A 288 9.35 18.55 -3.01
N ALA A 289 8.49 18.32 -4.01
CA ALA A 289 8.05 19.38 -4.91
C ALA A 289 7.24 20.48 -4.19
N ALA A 290 6.40 20.11 -3.22
CA ALA A 290 5.65 21.09 -2.42
C ALA A 290 6.60 21.99 -1.63
N MET A 291 7.69 21.42 -1.11
CA MET A 291 8.74 22.15 -0.40
C MET A 291 9.69 22.92 -1.31
N GLY A 292 9.54 22.82 -2.64
CA GLY A 292 10.44 23.44 -3.62
C GLY A 292 11.83 22.81 -3.66
N ILE A 293 11.98 21.55 -3.23
CA ILE A 293 13.24 20.81 -3.25
C ILE A 293 13.38 20.12 -4.60
N ASN A 294 14.40 20.52 -5.37
CA ASN A 294 14.69 19.99 -6.71
C ASN A 294 16.03 19.23 -6.73
N GLU A 295 16.24 18.32 -5.79
CA GLU A 295 17.41 17.45 -5.79
C GLU A 295 17.28 16.38 -6.88
N GLN A 296 18.37 16.11 -7.61
CA GLN A 296 18.42 15.04 -8.60
C GLN A 296 18.59 13.70 -7.90
N ILE A 297 17.46 13.03 -7.65
CA ILE A 297 17.38 11.75 -6.97
C ILE A 297 16.59 10.80 -7.87
N ILE A 298 17.03 9.56 -7.97
CA ILE A 298 16.31 8.52 -8.69
C ILE A 298 15.02 8.22 -7.94
N MET A 299 13.89 8.48 -8.60
CA MET A 299 12.54 8.26 -8.09
C MET A 299 11.68 7.70 -9.23
N GLN A 300 10.80 6.75 -8.93
CA GLN A 300 9.84 6.17 -9.88
C GLN A 300 8.41 6.70 -9.65
N GLY A 301 8.17 7.33 -8.50
CA GLY A 301 6.94 8.06 -8.22
C GLY A 301 6.84 9.36 -9.01
N GLU A 302 5.61 9.84 -9.17
CA GLU A 302 5.28 11.06 -9.92
C GLU A 302 4.87 12.18 -8.96
N ASN A 303 5.18 13.43 -9.29
CA ASN A 303 4.70 14.59 -8.53
C ASN A 303 3.19 14.80 -8.79
N LEU A 304 2.37 14.75 -7.73
CA LEU A 304 0.92 14.92 -7.80
C LEU A 304 0.44 16.38 -7.75
N LEU A 305 1.32 17.36 -7.50
CA LEU A 305 0.94 18.79 -7.45
C LEU A 305 0.20 19.26 -8.71
N PRO A 306 0.58 18.88 -9.96
CA PRO A 306 -0.20 19.26 -11.13
C PRO A 306 -1.65 18.75 -11.10
N THR A 307 -1.90 17.57 -10.53
CA THR A 307 -3.25 17.02 -10.34
C THR A 307 -4.01 17.79 -9.26
N ILE A 308 -3.34 18.07 -8.14
CA ILE A 308 -3.89 18.85 -7.03
C ILE A 308 -4.30 20.25 -7.51
N LEU A 309 -3.39 20.96 -8.18
CA LEU A 309 -3.60 22.31 -8.72
C LEU A 309 -4.53 22.33 -9.94
N GLY A 310 -4.90 21.16 -10.50
CA GLY A 310 -5.80 21.07 -11.65
C GLY A 310 -5.18 21.47 -12.98
N THR A 311 -3.85 21.62 -13.05
CA THR A 311 -3.13 21.97 -14.29
C THR A 311 -2.93 20.76 -15.19
N LYS A 312 -2.87 19.54 -14.63
CA LYS A 312 -2.78 18.29 -15.37
C LYS A 312 -3.42 17.16 -14.56
N SER A 313 -4.43 16.50 -15.12
CA SER A 313 -4.99 15.28 -14.51
C SER A 313 -4.07 14.10 -14.80
N ILE A 314 -3.52 13.50 -13.75
CA ILE A 314 -2.74 12.26 -13.86
C ILE A 314 -3.62 11.10 -13.39
N ASP A 315 -4.03 10.22 -14.32
CA ASP A 315 -4.64 8.91 -14.02
C ASP A 315 -3.58 7.83 -14.24
N LEU A 316 -2.85 7.48 -13.18
CA LEU A 316 -1.70 6.61 -13.28
C LEU A 316 -2.13 5.13 -13.33
N PRO A 317 -1.53 4.32 -14.23
CA PRO A 317 -1.48 2.89 -14.01
C PRO A 317 -0.83 2.62 -12.65
N VAL A 318 -1.54 1.90 -11.81
CA VAL A 318 -1.10 1.49 -10.48
C VAL A 318 -0.38 0.18 -10.61
N PHE A 319 0.91 0.17 -10.36
CA PHE A 319 1.71 -1.03 -10.26
C PHE A 319 1.93 -1.35 -8.78
N THR A 320 1.74 -2.60 -8.39
CA THR A 320 1.93 -3.06 -7.02
C THR A 320 2.70 -4.38 -7.01
N GLU A 321 3.69 -4.50 -6.14
CA GLU A 321 4.48 -5.73 -5.97
C GLU A 321 4.28 -6.35 -4.60
N TYR A 322 4.44 -7.67 -4.56
CA TYR A 322 4.60 -8.44 -3.35
C TYR A 322 5.73 -9.44 -3.58
N LEU A 323 6.83 -9.28 -2.86
CA LEU A 323 7.93 -10.24 -2.80
C LEU A 323 8.08 -10.74 -1.36
N HIS A 324 7.92 -12.05 -1.18
CA HIS A 324 8.15 -12.71 0.11
C HIS A 324 8.51 -14.19 -0.08
N ARG A 325 9.71 -14.60 0.35
CA ARG A 325 10.24 -15.96 0.15
C ARG A 325 10.03 -16.40 -1.30
N ASN A 326 9.44 -17.57 -1.53
CA ASN A 326 9.20 -18.14 -2.86
C ASN A 326 7.94 -17.62 -3.55
N SER A 327 7.28 -16.63 -2.96
CA SER A 327 6.01 -16.08 -3.43
C SER A 327 6.24 -14.69 -4.01
N TYR A 328 5.76 -14.51 -5.24
CA TYR A 328 5.84 -13.26 -5.97
C TYR A 328 4.49 -12.93 -6.57
N ALA A 329 3.97 -11.75 -6.32
CA ALA A 329 2.81 -11.24 -7.03
C ALA A 329 3.05 -9.84 -7.58
N ILE A 330 2.49 -9.57 -8.76
CA ILE A 330 2.45 -8.25 -9.36
C ILE A 330 1.00 -7.93 -9.70
N SER A 331 0.59 -6.68 -9.46
CA SER A 331 -0.63 -6.15 -10.04
C SER A 331 -0.35 -4.94 -10.91
N ILE A 332 -1.10 -4.81 -12.01
CA ILE A 332 -1.29 -3.53 -12.68
C ILE A 332 -2.78 -3.19 -12.74
N LYS A 333 -3.13 -1.98 -12.35
CA LYS A 333 -4.51 -1.48 -12.29
C LYS A 333 -4.64 -0.15 -13.02
N THR A 334 -5.71 -0.03 -13.81
CA THR A 334 -6.19 1.22 -14.42
C THR A 334 -7.54 1.58 -13.82
N SER A 335 -8.14 2.67 -14.28
CA SER A 335 -9.48 3.10 -13.84
C SER A 335 -10.60 2.08 -14.13
N PHE A 336 -10.39 1.14 -15.06
CA PHE A 336 -11.41 0.19 -15.53
C PHE A 336 -11.02 -1.29 -15.39
N LEU A 337 -9.74 -1.59 -15.18
CA LEU A 337 -9.20 -2.94 -15.20
C LEU A 337 -8.12 -3.15 -14.13
N GLN A 338 -8.00 -4.37 -13.63
CA GLN A 338 -6.86 -4.82 -12.84
C GLN A 338 -6.41 -6.19 -13.33
N LEU A 339 -5.12 -6.36 -13.52
CA LEU A 339 -4.47 -7.64 -13.76
C LEU A 339 -3.60 -7.96 -12.53
N ILE A 340 -3.70 -9.19 -12.03
CA ILE A 340 -2.84 -9.71 -10.97
C ILE A 340 -2.17 -10.98 -11.51
N CYS A 341 -0.85 -11.05 -11.38
CA CYS A 341 -0.02 -12.18 -11.74
C CYS A 341 0.59 -12.73 -10.44
N GLU A 342 0.25 -13.95 -10.05
CA GLU A 342 0.79 -14.62 -8.87
C GLU A 342 1.68 -15.80 -9.29
N ARG A 343 2.85 -15.90 -8.65
CA ARG A 343 3.83 -16.96 -8.82
C ARG A 343 4.26 -17.50 -7.45
N GLU A 344 4.22 -18.81 -7.30
CA GLU A 344 4.71 -19.52 -6.11
C GLU A 344 5.68 -20.59 -6.61
N SER A 345 6.97 -20.50 -6.29
CA SER A 345 8.01 -21.44 -6.77
C SER A 345 8.16 -21.52 -8.30
N THR A 346 8.58 -22.68 -8.84
CA THR A 346 8.81 -22.94 -10.28
C THR A 346 7.53 -22.88 -11.13
N PHE A 347 6.35 -22.88 -10.51
CA PHE A 347 5.06 -22.90 -11.19
C PHE A 347 4.32 -21.56 -11.04
N LEU A 348 3.85 -21.01 -12.17
CA LEU A 348 3.01 -19.82 -12.22
C LEU A 348 1.56 -20.24 -11.96
N ARG A 349 1.04 -19.88 -10.78
CA ARG A 349 -0.20 -20.46 -10.26
C ARG A 349 -1.44 -19.76 -10.80
N LYS A 350 -1.46 -18.43 -10.89
CA LYS A 350 -2.73 -17.71 -11.12
C LYS A 350 -2.57 -16.38 -11.84
N LEU A 351 -3.42 -16.17 -12.84
CA LEU A 351 -3.67 -14.86 -13.43
C LEU A 351 -5.10 -14.43 -13.14
N ILE A 352 -5.29 -13.22 -12.62
CA ILE A 352 -6.60 -12.67 -12.31
C ILE A 352 -6.84 -11.38 -13.07
N LEU A 353 -7.95 -11.31 -13.81
CA LEU A 353 -8.38 -10.11 -14.52
C LEU A 353 -9.71 -9.61 -13.94
N ARG A 354 -9.72 -8.41 -13.36
CA ARG A 354 -10.91 -7.74 -12.79
C ARG A 354 -11.36 -6.58 -13.68
N TYR A 355 -12.63 -6.54 -14.05
CA TYR A 355 -13.24 -5.47 -14.84
C TYR A 355 -14.45 -4.86 -14.14
N ARG A 356 -14.63 -3.54 -14.24
CA ARG A 356 -15.73 -2.80 -13.58
C ARG A 356 -17.03 -2.71 -14.40
N SER A 357 -16.97 -2.92 -15.73
CA SER A 357 -17.99 -2.44 -16.69
C SER A 357 -18.59 -3.46 -17.67
N ILE A 358 -18.33 -4.77 -17.58
CA ILE A 358 -18.87 -5.71 -18.59
C ILE A 358 -20.29 -6.19 -18.24
N ARG A 359 -20.93 -5.79 -17.13
CA ARG A 359 -22.27 -6.32 -16.81
C ARG A 359 -23.38 -5.98 -17.83
N LYS A 360 -23.24 -4.90 -18.61
CA LYS A 360 -24.21 -4.60 -19.68
C LYS A 360 -24.10 -5.56 -20.89
N HIS A 361 -23.00 -6.32 -21.02
CA HIS A 361 -22.75 -7.25 -22.13
C HIS A 361 -22.46 -8.71 -21.69
N ALA A 362 -21.71 -8.94 -20.61
CA ALA A 362 -21.36 -10.27 -20.09
C ALA A 362 -22.51 -10.98 -19.37
N SER A 363 -23.55 -10.26 -18.93
CA SER A 363 -24.79 -10.90 -18.45
C SER A 363 -25.55 -11.64 -19.55
N LYS A 364 -25.20 -11.40 -20.83
CA LYS A 364 -25.81 -12.05 -22.00
C LYS A 364 -24.97 -13.16 -22.62
N GLU A 365 -23.67 -13.21 -22.35
CA GLU A 365 -22.77 -14.25 -22.88
C GLU A 365 -21.83 -14.78 -21.79
N PRO A 366 -22.28 -15.79 -21.03
CA PRO A 366 -21.50 -16.47 -20.00
C PRO A 366 -20.16 -16.94 -20.54
N SER A 367 -20.17 -17.30 -21.81
CA SER A 367 -19.00 -17.64 -22.55
C SER A 367 -17.83 -16.64 -22.21
N LEU A 368 -17.91 -15.31 -22.31
CA LEU A 368 -16.75 -14.38 -22.51
C LEU A 368 -15.49 -14.54 -21.60
N LEU A 369 -15.64 -15.10 -20.41
CA LEU A 369 -14.62 -15.28 -19.38
C LEU A 369 -13.55 -16.38 -19.70
N ARG A 370 -13.87 -17.60 -20.16
CA ARG A 370 -12.85 -18.66 -20.36
C ARG A 370 -12.04 -18.47 -21.64
N ARG A 371 -12.50 -17.73 -22.67
CA ARG A 371 -11.58 -17.36 -23.77
C ARG A 371 -10.81 -16.07 -23.47
N LEU A 372 -11.15 -15.26 -22.44
CA LEU A 372 -10.16 -14.36 -21.83
C LEU A 372 -9.00 -15.17 -21.21
N ALA A 373 -9.27 -16.32 -20.56
CA ALA A 373 -8.24 -17.18 -19.93
C ALA A 373 -7.20 -17.64 -20.94
N VAL A 374 -7.65 -18.42 -21.93
CA VAL A 374 -6.78 -19.03 -22.94
C VAL A 374 -5.95 -17.96 -23.66
N MET A 375 -6.52 -16.77 -23.84
CA MET A 375 -5.85 -15.65 -24.49
C MET A 375 -4.78 -15.00 -23.64
N THR A 376 -5.02 -14.73 -22.36
CA THR A 376 -3.93 -14.21 -21.53
C THR A 376 -2.83 -15.25 -21.37
N LYS A 377 -3.15 -16.56 -21.35
CA LYS A 377 -2.17 -17.65 -21.43
C LYS A 377 -1.26 -17.52 -22.67
N LEU A 378 -1.87 -17.35 -23.86
CA LEU A 378 -1.15 -17.20 -25.13
C LEU A 378 -0.35 -15.90 -25.24
N LEU A 379 -0.84 -14.81 -24.64
CA LEU A 379 -0.17 -13.51 -24.64
C LEU A 379 1.03 -13.48 -23.72
N ILE A 380 0.94 -14.20 -22.60
CA ILE A 380 2.07 -14.33 -21.71
C ILE A 380 3.14 -15.26 -22.31
N ILE A 381 2.75 -16.37 -22.96
CA ILE A 381 3.67 -17.21 -23.77
C ILE A 381 4.40 -16.39 -24.85
N LYS A 382 3.72 -15.40 -25.47
CA LYS A 382 4.33 -14.52 -26.48
C LYS A 382 5.22 -13.42 -25.92
N SER A 383 5.08 -13.05 -24.66
CA SER A 383 5.87 -11.97 -24.04
C SER A 383 7.35 -12.32 -23.84
N LYS A 384 7.77 -13.57 -24.07
CA LYS A 384 9.12 -14.14 -23.84
C LYS A 384 9.66 -14.01 -22.41
N SER A 385 9.00 -13.24 -21.52
CA SER A 385 9.41 -13.01 -20.13
C SER A 385 8.72 -13.92 -19.11
N PHE A 386 7.73 -14.71 -19.53
CA PHE A 386 6.89 -15.49 -18.63
C PHE A 386 6.46 -16.78 -19.34
N THR A 387 7.19 -17.85 -19.09
CA THR A 387 6.90 -19.17 -19.65
C THR A 387 6.04 -19.95 -18.65
N GLU A 388 4.84 -20.32 -19.10
CA GLU A 388 3.89 -21.25 -18.47
C GLU A 388 2.99 -20.66 -17.38
N PHE A 389 1.68 -21.00 -17.41
CA PHE A 389 0.69 -20.66 -16.38
C PHE A 389 -0.18 -21.91 -16.19
N ASP A 390 -0.50 -22.29 -14.97
CA ASP A 390 -1.33 -23.50 -14.76
C ASP A 390 -2.83 -23.17 -14.78
N THR A 391 -3.23 -22.03 -14.21
CA THR A 391 -4.64 -21.60 -14.17
C THR A 391 -4.85 -20.09 -14.34
N ILE A 392 -5.96 -19.71 -14.99
CA ILE A 392 -6.37 -18.30 -15.16
C ILE A 392 -7.80 -18.14 -14.65
N THR A 393 -7.98 -17.22 -13.69
CA THR A 393 -9.23 -17.01 -12.96
C THR A 393 -9.81 -15.65 -13.32
N PHE A 394 -11.08 -15.59 -13.74
CA PHE A 394 -11.77 -14.31 -13.93
C PHE A 394 -12.69 -14.03 -12.75
N CYS A 395 -12.59 -12.83 -12.19
CA CYS A 395 -13.45 -12.39 -11.10
C CYS A 395 -14.26 -11.16 -11.56
N ASP A 396 -15.59 -11.26 -11.55
CA ASP A 396 -16.49 -10.12 -11.70
C ASP A 396 -16.60 -9.41 -10.34
N ALA A 397 -16.25 -8.13 -10.30
CA ALA A 397 -16.25 -7.32 -9.07
C ALA A 397 -17.61 -7.26 -8.34
N ARG A 398 -18.73 -7.67 -8.97
CA ARG A 398 -20.06 -7.77 -8.31
C ARG A 398 -20.56 -9.20 -8.09
N SER A 399 -19.92 -10.24 -8.64
CA SER A 399 -20.26 -11.63 -8.29
C SER A 399 -19.53 -12.11 -7.02
N GLU A 400 -18.55 -11.32 -6.57
CA GLU A 400 -17.77 -11.47 -5.34
C GLU A 400 -18.64 -11.42 -4.06
N GLU A 401 -19.80 -10.73 -4.07
CA GLU A 401 -20.78 -10.76 -2.95
C GLU A 401 -21.45 -12.13 -2.73
N ARG A 402 -21.35 -13.09 -3.67
CA ARG A 402 -22.12 -14.35 -3.64
C ARG A 402 -21.29 -15.63 -3.53
N ASN A 403 -19.99 -15.55 -3.18
CA ASN A 403 -19.15 -16.70 -2.80
C ASN A 403 -19.10 -17.87 -3.82
N LYS A 404 -19.30 -17.62 -5.12
CA LYS A 404 -19.20 -18.66 -6.19
C LYS A 404 -18.58 -18.11 -7.48
N PRO A 405 -17.26 -18.21 -7.70
CA PRO A 405 -16.67 -17.92 -9.01
C PRO A 405 -17.14 -18.98 -10.03
N ARG A 406 -17.91 -18.56 -11.03
CA ARG A 406 -18.35 -19.44 -12.13
C ARG A 406 -17.36 -19.38 -13.30
N LEU A 407 -16.80 -20.54 -13.66
CA LEU A 407 -15.93 -20.75 -14.83
C LEU A 407 -16.80 -20.89 -16.11
N ILE A 408 -16.72 -20.02 -17.13
CA ILE A 408 -17.59 -20.09 -18.36
C ILE A 408 -16.89 -19.59 -19.69
N VAL A 409 -17.02 -20.17 -20.93
CA VAL A 409 -16.14 -19.98 -22.20
C VAL A 409 -16.64 -19.22 -23.49
N ALA A 410 -16.14 -18.01 -23.85
CA ALA A 410 -16.38 -17.08 -25.02
C ALA A 410 -15.14 -16.27 -25.43
N ARG A 411 -15.05 -15.95 -26.73
CA ARG A 411 -13.92 -15.45 -27.56
C ARG A 411 -13.85 -13.98 -27.34
N LEU A 412 -12.65 -13.50 -27.06
CA LEU A 412 -12.42 -12.08 -27.03
C LEU A 412 -12.66 -11.46 -28.39
N GLY A 413 -13.32 -10.31 -28.37
CA GLY A 413 -13.28 -9.36 -29.47
C GLY A 413 -11.85 -8.88 -29.71
N LYS A 414 -11.66 -8.07 -30.75
CA LYS A 414 -10.34 -7.48 -31.06
C LYS A 414 -9.90 -6.45 -30.00
N TYR A 415 -10.87 -5.85 -29.29
CA TYR A 415 -10.66 -4.73 -28.38
C TYR A 415 -10.08 -5.16 -27.02
N GLU A 416 -10.66 -6.19 -26.40
CA GLU A 416 -10.23 -6.66 -25.08
C GLU A 416 -8.82 -7.24 -25.10
N ARG A 417 -8.42 -7.89 -26.21
CA ARG A 417 -7.04 -8.39 -26.40
C ARG A 417 -6.04 -7.25 -26.42
N ARG A 418 -6.36 -6.14 -27.10
CA ARG A 418 -5.50 -4.97 -27.14
C ARG A 418 -5.27 -4.40 -25.75
N ILE A 419 -6.32 -4.38 -24.91
CA ILE A 419 -6.21 -3.92 -23.53
C ILE A 419 -5.32 -4.84 -22.70
N VAL A 420 -5.55 -6.15 -22.75
CA VAL A 420 -4.72 -7.12 -22.00
C VAL A 420 -3.26 -7.07 -22.45
N ASN A 421 -3.00 -7.01 -23.76
CA ASN A 421 -1.65 -6.83 -24.30
C ASN A 421 -1.01 -5.57 -23.75
N ARG A 422 -1.76 -4.47 -23.73
CA ARG A 422 -1.26 -3.20 -23.22
C ARG A 422 -0.89 -3.29 -21.75
N LEU A 423 -1.66 -4.00 -20.92
CA LEU A 423 -1.31 -4.21 -19.51
C LEU A 423 -0.07 -5.08 -19.34
N LEU A 424 0.06 -6.16 -20.11
CA LEU A 424 1.25 -7.01 -20.07
C LEU A 424 2.50 -6.24 -20.53
N GLU A 425 2.40 -5.44 -21.59
CA GLU A 425 3.48 -4.54 -22.04
C GLU A 425 3.91 -3.57 -20.93
N LEU A 426 2.94 -2.99 -20.21
CA LEU A 426 3.23 -2.08 -19.09
C LEU A 426 3.91 -2.80 -17.92
N ILE A 427 3.47 -4.02 -17.57
CA ILE A 427 4.15 -4.84 -16.56
C ILE A 427 5.58 -5.15 -16.99
N SER A 428 5.76 -5.67 -18.21
CA SER A 428 7.09 -6.01 -18.73
C SER A 428 8.03 -4.80 -18.74
N LYS A 429 7.54 -3.65 -19.19
CA LYS A 429 8.31 -2.39 -19.17
C LYS A 429 8.70 -1.99 -17.74
N GLN A 430 7.76 -2.03 -16.80
CA GLN A 430 8.02 -1.66 -15.41
C GLN A 430 9.03 -2.61 -14.75
N MET A 431 8.94 -3.91 -15.02
CA MET A 431 9.89 -4.89 -14.48
C MET A 431 11.29 -4.73 -15.07
N GLU A 432 11.39 -4.44 -16.37
CA GLU A 432 12.67 -4.17 -17.03
C GLU A 432 13.33 -2.91 -16.46
N GLU A 433 12.54 -1.84 -16.26
CA GLU A 433 12.99 -0.61 -15.60
C GLU A 433 13.46 -0.89 -14.16
N ASN A 434 12.68 -1.64 -13.38
CA ASN A 434 13.07 -2.01 -12.02
C ASN A 434 14.39 -2.78 -12.00
N LYS A 435 14.59 -3.72 -12.94
CA LYS A 435 15.84 -4.48 -13.05
C LYS A 435 17.04 -3.59 -13.37
N LEU A 436 16.89 -2.66 -14.33
CA LEU A 436 17.96 -1.75 -14.72
C LEU A 436 18.34 -0.81 -13.56
N LEU A 437 17.34 -0.21 -12.91
CA LEU A 437 17.55 0.67 -11.76
C LEU A 437 18.18 -0.05 -10.58
N GLN A 438 17.75 -1.29 -10.32
CA GLN A 438 18.34 -2.12 -9.29
C GLN A 438 19.84 -2.33 -9.57
N GLN A 439 20.22 -2.70 -10.80
CA GLN A 439 21.62 -2.91 -11.18
C GLN A 439 22.46 -1.63 -11.04
N GLU A 440 21.90 -0.47 -11.43
CA GLU A 440 22.53 0.83 -11.29
C GLU A 440 22.76 1.19 -9.80
N LEU A 441 21.73 1.04 -8.98
CA LEU A 441 21.72 1.47 -7.57
C LEU A 441 22.50 0.53 -6.65
N THR A 442 22.57 -0.77 -6.94
CA THR A 442 23.35 -1.72 -6.15
C THR A 442 24.78 -1.91 -6.67
N GLY A 443 25.13 -1.35 -7.85
CA GLY A 443 26.44 -1.50 -8.47
C GLY A 443 26.69 -2.93 -8.99
N GLY A 444 25.63 -3.60 -9.47
CA GLY A 444 25.70 -4.99 -9.93
C GLY A 444 25.84 -6.03 -8.83
N VAL A 445 25.69 -5.66 -7.55
CA VAL A 445 25.51 -6.65 -6.48
C VAL A 445 24.18 -7.33 -6.72
N LYS A 446 24.26 -8.62 -7.08
CA LYS A 446 23.11 -9.43 -7.45
C LYS A 446 22.09 -9.42 -6.33
N THR A 447 20.85 -9.12 -6.67
CA THR A 447 19.77 -9.17 -5.68
C THR A 447 19.34 -10.59 -5.43
N THR A 448 18.53 -10.80 -4.40
CA THR A 448 18.05 -12.14 -4.06
C THR A 448 17.25 -12.77 -5.20
N VAL A 449 16.61 -11.96 -6.06
CA VAL A 449 15.95 -12.43 -7.28
C VAL A 449 16.96 -12.98 -8.30
N GLU A 450 18.09 -12.28 -8.50
CA GLU A 450 19.17 -12.70 -9.39
C GLU A 450 19.95 -13.90 -8.81
N LEU A 451 20.26 -13.88 -7.50
CA LEU A 451 20.89 -14.99 -6.79
C LEU A 451 20.02 -16.26 -6.81
N ARG A 452 18.68 -16.12 -6.69
CA ARG A 452 17.75 -17.25 -6.85
C ARG A 452 17.70 -17.76 -8.29
N GLY A 453 17.76 -16.88 -9.28
CA GLY A 453 17.85 -17.25 -10.69
C GLY A 453 19.11 -18.08 -11.00
N GLU A 454 20.23 -17.75 -10.38
CA GLU A 454 21.51 -18.44 -10.57
C GLU A 454 21.63 -19.73 -9.76
N MET A 455 21.25 -19.74 -8.48
CA MET A 455 21.16 -20.97 -7.68
C MET A 455 20.27 -22.01 -8.37
N LYS A 456 19.17 -21.56 -8.98
CA LYS A 456 18.27 -22.42 -9.74
C LYS A 456 18.95 -22.98 -10.99
N LYS A 457 19.69 -22.16 -11.73
CA LYS A 457 20.43 -22.61 -12.93
C LYS A 457 21.48 -23.66 -12.55
N SER A 458 22.20 -23.46 -11.45
CA SER A 458 23.18 -24.43 -10.93
C SER A 458 22.53 -25.72 -10.39
N LEU A 459 21.35 -25.65 -9.78
CA LEU A 459 20.59 -26.82 -9.33
C LEU A 459 19.95 -27.61 -10.49
N GLU A 460 19.52 -26.94 -11.55
CA GLU A 460 19.06 -27.58 -12.79
C GLU A 460 20.22 -28.25 -13.54
N GLU A 461 21.41 -27.64 -13.57
CA GLU A 461 22.64 -28.25 -14.10
C GLU A 461 23.12 -29.46 -13.28
N LEU A 462 22.97 -29.42 -11.95
CA LEU A 462 23.28 -30.55 -11.06
C LEU A 462 22.27 -31.71 -11.11
N ASN A 463 21.00 -31.45 -11.42
CA ASN A 463 19.99 -32.49 -11.63
C ASN A 463 20.01 -33.07 -13.06
N TYR A 464 20.75 -32.43 -13.98
CA TYR A 464 20.93 -32.87 -15.36
C TYR A 464 22.20 -33.73 -15.55
N LEU A 465 23.18 -33.60 -14.63
CA LEU A 465 24.32 -34.52 -14.46
C LEU A 465 23.93 -35.72 -13.59
#